data_AF-A0AAV0WIR1-F1
#
_entry.id   AF-A0AAV0WIR1-F1
#
_cell.length_a   1.000
_cell.length_b   1.000
_cell.length_c   1.000
_cell.angle_alpha   90.00
_cell.angle_beta   90.00
_cell.angle_gamma   90.00
#
_symmetry.space_group_name_H-M   'P 1'
#
loop_
_entity.id
_entity.type
_entity.pdbx_description
1 polymer ?
#
loop_
_entity_poly.entity_id
_entity_poly.type
_entity_poly.pdbx_seq_one_letter_code
_entity_poly.pdbx_strand_id
1 'polypeptide(L)'
;MSTTDLNTRNGTDQQMTLRSTNNSIKSSNNPPTPTPLSSDEFNRVILGMRKTQDATLAQCNALSLSFNKKFGELQSGINSLASQIVDLRSDNTSIRKDLSALNNRIRVVEPEVCKSNISPADNIPQLLQELSERKKCSHNVIVHALIESSATLPAGRLTDDIQHLSDSILPLYMSLPPDVT
;
A
#
# COMPACT_ATOMS: atom_id res chain seq x y z
N MET A 1 14.71 24.59 0.65
CA MET A 1 14.70 25.91 0.01
C MET A 1 14.86 25.71 -1.49
N SER A 2 13.79 25.92 -2.25
CA SER A 2 13.83 26.33 -3.66
C SER A 2 12.42 26.79 -4.01
N THR A 3 12.33 28.08 -4.31
CA THR A 3 11.15 28.86 -4.72
C THR A 3 11.04 28.91 -6.25
N THR A 4 9.93 29.49 -6.73
CA THR A 4 9.57 29.93 -8.10
C THR A 4 8.84 28.88 -8.97
N ASP A 5 7.81 29.21 -9.75
CA ASP A 5 6.95 30.41 -9.84
C ASP A 5 5.70 30.10 -10.67
N LEU A 6 4.74 31.03 -10.58
CA LEU A 6 3.43 31.13 -11.23
C LEU A 6 3.44 31.17 -12.76
N ASN A 7 2.38 30.61 -13.38
CA ASN A 7 1.64 31.15 -14.54
C ASN A 7 0.45 30.21 -14.86
N THR A 8 -0.69 30.55 -15.47
CA THR A 8 -1.59 31.71 -15.61
C THR A 8 -2.70 31.25 -16.57
N ARG A 9 -3.95 31.66 -16.32
CA ARG A 9 -5.11 31.78 -17.24
C ARG A 9 -5.57 30.55 -18.05
N ASN A 10 -6.86 30.24 -17.91
CA ASN A 10 -7.84 30.47 -18.99
C ASN A 10 -9.26 30.35 -18.43
N GLY A 11 -9.86 31.51 -18.12
CA GLY A 11 -11.31 31.66 -17.98
C GLY A 11 -11.87 32.07 -19.32
N THR A 12 -12.74 31.24 -19.90
CA THR A 12 -13.47 31.56 -21.12
C THR A 12 -14.65 32.47 -20.77
N ASP A 13 -14.47 33.76 -21.02
CA ASP A 13 -15.54 34.75 -21.07
C ASP A 13 -16.54 34.36 -22.18
N GLN A 14 -17.76 34.00 -21.79
CA GLN A 14 -18.89 33.95 -22.72
C GLN A 14 -19.33 35.39 -23.02
N GLN A 15 -18.90 35.89 -24.18
CA GLN A 15 -19.38 37.15 -24.74
C GLN A 15 -20.89 37.10 -24.97
N MET A 16 -21.62 38.02 -24.36
CA MET A 16 -23.02 38.27 -24.65
C MET A 16 -23.11 39.30 -25.79
N THR A 17 -23.29 38.81 -27.02
CA THR A 17 -23.47 39.62 -28.23
C THR A 17 -24.79 40.40 -28.17
N LEU A 18 -24.72 41.72 -27.94
CA LEU A 18 -25.86 42.62 -28.13
C LEU A 18 -25.99 42.96 -29.62
N ARG A 19 -26.96 42.35 -30.30
CA ARG A 19 -27.35 42.71 -31.68
C ARG A 19 -28.09 44.05 -31.66
N SER A 20 -27.43 45.09 -32.15
CA SER A 20 -28.07 46.37 -32.50
C SER A 20 -28.69 46.26 -33.90
N THR A 21 -30.02 46.26 -33.99
CA THR A 21 -30.75 46.35 -35.27
C THR A 21 -31.00 47.82 -35.60
N ASN A 22 -30.20 48.37 -36.51
CA ASN A 22 -30.45 49.67 -37.14
C ASN A 22 -31.55 49.52 -38.20
N ASN A 23 -32.74 50.04 -37.93
CA ASN A 23 -33.75 50.27 -38.97
C ASN A 23 -33.94 51.77 -39.20
N SER A 24 -33.66 52.16 -40.43
CA SER A 24 -33.86 53.46 -41.05
C SER A 24 -35.35 53.77 -41.19
N ILE A 25 -35.81 54.91 -40.65
CA ILE A 25 -37.07 55.55 -41.06
C ILE A 25 -36.81 57.04 -41.25
N LYS A 26 -37.21 57.52 -42.43
CA LYS A 26 -37.12 58.88 -42.96
C LYS A 26 -37.75 59.91 -42.02
N SER A 27 -37.05 61.05 -41.93
CA SER A 27 -37.48 62.30 -41.31
C SER A 27 -38.74 62.88 -41.96
N SER A 28 -39.76 63.16 -41.15
CA SER A 28 -40.87 64.06 -41.46
C SER A 28 -40.99 65.07 -40.32
N ASN A 29 -40.91 66.36 -40.67
CA ASN A 29 -40.86 67.49 -39.76
C ASN A 29 -42.19 67.70 -39.04
N ASN A 30 -42.20 67.52 -37.72
CA ASN A 30 -42.90 68.30 -36.68
C ASN A 30 -42.59 67.66 -35.31
N PRO A 31 -42.28 68.43 -34.25
CA PRO A 31 -42.16 67.84 -32.91
C PRO A 31 -43.55 67.34 -32.47
N PRO A 32 -43.75 66.05 -32.18
CA PRO A 32 -45.00 65.60 -31.61
C PRO A 32 -45.10 66.18 -30.20
N THR A 33 -46.09 67.03 -29.98
CA THR A 33 -46.62 67.31 -28.63
C THR A 33 -46.82 65.98 -27.91
N PRO A 34 -46.33 65.81 -26.67
CA PRO A 34 -46.43 64.55 -25.95
C PRO A 34 -47.91 64.27 -25.67
N THR A 35 -48.52 63.40 -26.47
CA THR A 35 -49.84 62.87 -26.20
C THR A 35 -49.74 62.03 -24.93
N PRO A 36 -50.57 62.27 -23.90
CA PRO A 36 -50.57 61.41 -22.72
C PRO A 36 -50.84 59.97 -23.15
N LEU A 37 -50.00 59.05 -22.67
CA LEU A 37 -50.16 57.61 -22.89
C LEU A 37 -51.60 57.21 -22.58
N SER A 38 -52.20 56.46 -23.50
CA SER A 38 -53.49 55.83 -23.23
C SER A 38 -53.36 54.93 -22.00
N SER A 39 -54.42 54.87 -21.18
CA SER A 39 -54.49 53.98 -20.01
C SER A 39 -54.11 52.53 -20.37
N ASP A 40 -54.51 52.06 -21.55
CA ASP A 40 -54.21 50.72 -22.03
C ASP A 40 -52.73 50.52 -22.36
N GLU A 41 -52.07 51.55 -22.93
CA GLU A 41 -50.64 51.50 -23.21
C GLU A 41 -49.82 51.54 -21.93
N PHE A 42 -50.22 52.36 -20.95
CA PHE A 42 -49.61 52.37 -19.62
C PHE A 42 -49.72 50.99 -18.95
N ASN A 43 -50.92 50.40 -18.93
CA ASN A 43 -51.14 49.06 -18.36
C ASN A 43 -50.33 47.98 -19.08
N ARG A 44 -50.22 48.05 -20.42
CA ARG A 44 -49.37 47.15 -21.22
C ARG A 44 -47.90 47.26 -20.82
N VAL A 45 -47.39 48.48 -20.64
CA VAL A 45 -46.00 48.72 -20.24
C VAL A 45 -45.73 48.19 -18.83
N ILE A 46 -46.60 48.47 -17.86
CA ILE A 46 -46.46 47.96 -16.48
C ILE A 46 -46.49 46.43 -16.44
N LEU A 47 -47.37 45.79 -17.21
CA LEU A 47 -47.42 44.33 -17.32
C LEU A 47 -46.14 43.78 -17.96
N GLY A 48 -45.61 44.45 -18.98
CA GLY A 48 -44.32 44.11 -19.59
C GLY A 48 -43.16 44.18 -18.60
N MET A 49 -43.08 45.28 -17.84
CA MET A 49 -42.06 45.46 -16.80
C MET A 49 -42.13 44.37 -15.73
N ARG A 50 -43.33 44.03 -15.26
CA ARG A 50 -43.53 42.96 -14.28
C ARG A 50 -43.06 41.61 -14.82
N LYS A 51 -43.44 41.26 -16.05
CA LYS A 51 -42.99 40.02 -16.71
C LYS A 51 -41.46 39.96 -16.82
N THR A 52 -40.81 41.07 -17.18
CA THR A 52 -39.35 41.13 -17.25
C THR A 52 -38.72 40.96 -15.87
N GLN A 53 -39.24 41.61 -14.83
CA GLN A 53 -38.76 41.44 -13.46
C GLN A 53 -38.89 40.00 -12.98
N ASP A 54 -40.04 39.36 -13.21
CA ASP A 54 -40.28 37.96 -12.84
C ASP A 54 -39.30 37.02 -13.57
N ALA A 55 -39.07 37.26 -14.87
CA ALA A 55 -38.13 36.48 -15.67
C ALA A 55 -36.68 36.66 -15.19
N THR A 56 -36.25 37.89 -14.88
CA THR A 56 -34.92 38.16 -14.33
C THR A 56 -34.74 37.49 -12.96
N LEU A 57 -35.74 37.58 -12.08
CA LEU A 57 -35.69 36.92 -10.77
C LEU A 57 -35.57 35.40 -10.91
N ALA A 58 -36.35 34.80 -11.82
CA ALA A 58 -36.26 33.37 -12.11
C ALA A 58 -34.87 32.96 -12.62
N GLN A 59 -34.27 33.76 -13.52
CA GLN A 59 -32.91 33.53 -14.00
C GLN A 59 -31.87 33.65 -12.88
N CYS A 60 -31.97 34.67 -12.02
CA CYS A 60 -31.08 34.83 -10.86
C CYS A 60 -31.17 33.63 -9.91
N ASN A 61 -32.38 33.14 -9.64
CA ASN A 61 -32.60 31.96 -8.79
C ASN A 61 -32.00 30.70 -9.42
N ALA A 62 -32.24 30.46 -10.70
CA ALA A 62 -31.67 29.32 -11.42
C ALA A 62 -30.13 29.35 -11.41
N LEU A 63 -29.54 30.53 -11.62
CA LEU A 63 -28.10 30.71 -11.58
C LEU A 63 -27.54 30.46 -10.17
N SER A 64 -28.19 30.99 -9.13
CA SER A 64 -27.81 30.76 -7.74
C SER A 64 -27.84 29.27 -7.37
N LEU A 65 -28.90 28.56 -7.75
CA LEU A 65 -29.02 27.11 -7.54
C LEU A 65 -27.93 26.34 -8.27
N SER A 66 -27.63 26.72 -9.52
CA SER A 66 -26.56 26.12 -10.32
C SER A 66 -25.19 26.31 -9.66
N PHE A 67 -24.88 27.53 -9.19
CA PHE A 67 -23.63 27.79 -8.49
C PHE A 67 -23.53 27.05 -7.16
N ASN A 68 -24.60 26.99 -6.37
CA ASN A 68 -24.61 26.22 -5.12
C ASN A 68 -24.35 24.73 -5.37
N LYS A 69 -24.93 24.16 -6.44
CA LYS A 69 -24.64 22.79 -6.84
C LYS A 69 -23.16 22.60 -7.20
N LYS A 70 -22.61 23.50 -8.01
CA LYS A 70 -21.19 23.45 -8.41
C LYS A 70 -20.24 23.61 -7.23
N PHE A 71 -20.59 24.47 -6.27
CA PHE A 71 -19.84 24.62 -5.03
C PHE A 71 -19.87 23.34 -4.18
N GLY A 72 -21.04 22.70 -4.09
CA GLY A 72 -21.17 21.39 -3.42
C GLY A 72 -20.33 20.29 -4.07
N GLU A 73 -20.33 20.21 -5.41
CA GLU A 73 -19.47 19.29 -6.17
C GLU A 73 -17.97 19.56 -5.94
N LEU A 74 -17.57 20.84 -5.90
CA LEU A 74 -16.19 21.21 -5.63
C LEU A 74 -15.79 20.86 -4.18
N GLN A 75 -16.66 21.14 -3.22
CA GLN A 75 -16.42 20.84 -1.81
C GLN A 75 -16.28 19.33 -1.58
N SER A 76 -17.13 18.51 -2.21
CA SER A 76 -17.00 17.06 -2.12
C SER A 76 -15.71 16.55 -2.77
N GLY A 77 -15.31 17.13 -3.91
CA GLY A 77 -14.03 16.83 -4.56
C GLY A 77 -12.82 17.18 -3.68
N ILE A 78 -12.82 18.35 -3.04
CA ILE A 78 -11.77 18.77 -2.09
C ILE A 78 -11.69 17.80 -0.91
N ASN A 79 -12.83 17.43 -0.32
CA ASN A 79 -12.86 16.49 0.80
C ASN A 79 -12.32 15.11 0.41
N SER A 80 -12.69 14.61 -0.78
CA SER A 80 -12.18 13.34 -1.31
C SER A 80 -10.67 13.38 -1.51
N LEU A 81 -10.13 14.44 -2.13
CA LEU A 81 -8.69 14.61 -2.30
C LEU A 81 -7.96 14.74 -0.97
N ALA A 82 -8.53 15.46 0.00
CA ALA A 82 -7.98 15.58 1.34
C ALA A 82 -7.89 14.20 2.04
N SER A 83 -8.92 13.37 1.91
CA SER A 83 -8.90 11.99 2.42
C SER A 83 -7.78 11.17 1.76
N GLN A 84 -7.70 11.19 0.43
CA GLN A 84 -6.65 10.46 -0.30
C GLN A 84 -5.23 10.91 0.10
N ILE A 85 -5.02 12.19 0.38
CA ILE A 85 -3.72 12.69 0.88
C ILE A 85 -3.40 12.13 2.27
N VAL A 86 -4.40 12.01 3.15
CA VAL A 86 -4.21 11.39 4.48
C VAL A 86 -3.83 9.92 4.34
N ASP A 87 -4.54 9.18 3.49
CA ASP A 87 -4.28 7.76 3.25
C ASP A 87 -2.86 7.56 2.67
N LEU A 88 -2.48 8.33 1.65
CA LEU A 88 -1.14 8.27 1.06
C LEU A 88 -0.02 8.62 2.06
N ARG A 89 -0.27 9.56 2.99
CA ARG A 89 0.70 9.87 4.06
C ARG A 89 0.85 8.72 5.04
N SER A 90 -0.25 8.04 5.37
CA SER A 90 -0.24 6.84 6.21
C SER A 90 0.59 5.73 5.55
N ASP A 91 0.29 5.42 4.29
CA ASP A 91 1.00 4.38 3.52
C ASP A 91 2.49 4.70 3.39
N ASN A 92 2.85 5.95 3.07
CA ASN A 92 4.24 6.36 2.98
C ASN A 92 4.98 6.19 4.32
N THR A 93 4.30 6.46 5.43
CA THR A 93 4.85 6.25 6.78
C THR A 93 5.09 4.77 7.06
N SER A 94 4.14 3.90 6.68
CA SER A 94 4.29 2.44 6.80
C SER A 94 5.46 1.92 5.99
N ILE A 95 5.55 2.30 4.71
CA ILE A 95 6.64 1.88 3.80
C ILE A 95 8.00 2.29 4.35
N ARG A 96 8.14 3.52 4.89
CA ARG A 96 9.38 3.97 5.51
C ARG A 96 9.78 3.14 6.72
N LYS A 97 8.81 2.73 7.54
CA LYS A 97 9.04 1.85 8.69
C LYS A 97 9.52 0.47 8.23
N ASP A 98 8.86 -0.11 7.23
CA ASP A 98 9.23 -1.42 6.68
C ASP A 98 10.61 -1.39 6.04
N LEU A 99 10.93 -0.33 5.29
CA LEU A 99 12.24 -0.14 4.70
C LEU A 99 13.33 -0.03 5.77
N SER A 100 13.07 0.71 6.86
CA SER A 100 14.01 0.81 7.98
C SER A 100 14.21 -0.54 8.67
N ALA A 101 13.14 -1.30 8.89
CA ALA A 101 13.20 -2.64 9.46
C ALA A 101 14.00 -3.60 8.58
N LEU A 102 13.78 -3.57 7.27
CA LEU A 102 14.51 -4.39 6.31
C LEU A 102 16.00 -4.00 6.27
N ASN A 103 16.31 -2.71 6.23
CA ASN A 103 17.69 -2.25 6.24
C ASN A 103 18.43 -2.65 7.52
N ASN A 104 17.74 -2.63 8.67
CA ASN A 104 18.29 -3.14 9.92
C ASN A 104 18.55 -4.65 9.86
N ARG A 105 17.65 -5.44 9.26
CA ARG A 105 17.84 -6.89 9.07
C ARG A 105 19.04 -7.17 8.16
N ILE A 106 19.19 -6.44 7.06
CA ILE A 106 20.33 -6.56 6.15
C ILE A 106 21.63 -6.27 6.92
N ARG A 107 21.68 -5.15 7.67
CA ARG A 107 22.86 -4.79 8.48
C ARG A 107 23.23 -5.82 9.54
N VAL A 108 22.27 -6.61 10.03
CA VAL A 108 22.54 -7.72 10.95
C VAL A 108 23.08 -8.95 10.22
N VAL A 109 22.50 -9.31 9.07
CA VAL A 109 22.85 -10.55 8.34
C VAL A 109 24.13 -10.40 7.53
N GLU A 110 24.35 -9.27 6.87
CA GLU A 110 25.51 -8.99 6.02
C GLU A 110 26.86 -9.23 6.75
N PRO A 111 27.08 -8.74 7.98
CA PRO A 111 28.30 -9.06 8.70
C PRO A 111 28.38 -10.52 9.16
N GLU A 112 27.28 -11.25 9.38
CA GLU A 112 27.36 -12.68 9.73
C GLU A 112 27.85 -13.52 8.54
N VAL A 113 27.44 -13.15 7.32
CA VAL A 113 27.96 -13.77 6.09
C VAL A 113 29.44 -13.44 5.88
N CYS A 114 29.87 -12.22 6.20
CA CYS A 114 31.27 -11.80 6.03
C CYS A 114 32.20 -12.17 7.20
N LYS A 115 31.69 -12.33 8.43
CA LYS A 115 32.46 -12.74 9.63
C LYS A 115 32.65 -14.25 9.71
N SER A 116 31.86 -15.03 8.98
CA SER A 116 32.23 -16.39 8.64
C SER A 116 33.44 -16.34 7.71
N ASN A 117 34.62 -16.06 8.28
CA ASN A 117 35.93 -16.22 7.64
C ASN A 117 36.23 -17.67 7.25
N ILE A 118 35.28 -18.57 7.49
CA ILE A 118 35.31 -19.92 7.01
C ILE A 118 34.37 -19.93 5.80
N SER A 119 34.93 -20.01 4.61
CA SER A 119 34.13 -20.34 3.44
C SER A 119 33.42 -21.66 3.77
N PRO A 120 32.13 -21.84 3.44
CA PRO A 120 31.53 -23.16 3.54
C PRO A 120 32.35 -24.23 2.81
N ALA A 121 33.17 -23.85 1.82
CA ALA A 121 34.14 -24.73 1.15
C ALA A 121 35.31 -25.19 2.02
N ASP A 122 35.72 -24.43 3.05
CA ASP A 122 36.91 -24.72 3.86
C ASP A 122 36.66 -25.86 4.86
N ASN A 123 35.42 -26.03 5.32
CA ASN A 123 35.03 -27.09 6.25
C ASN A 123 34.51 -28.35 5.56
N ILE A 124 34.15 -28.29 4.27
CA ILE A 124 33.61 -29.45 3.55
C ILE A 124 34.58 -30.63 3.56
N PRO A 125 35.89 -30.47 3.30
CA PRO A 125 36.84 -31.57 3.38
C PRO A 125 36.91 -32.21 4.78
N GLN A 126 36.90 -31.39 5.84
CA GLN A 126 36.92 -31.87 7.23
C GLN A 126 35.62 -32.60 7.59
N LEU A 127 34.46 -32.06 7.18
CA LEU A 127 33.17 -32.69 7.40
C LEU A 127 33.06 -34.03 6.66
N LEU A 128 33.50 -34.09 5.40
CA LEU A 128 33.52 -35.33 4.62
C LEU A 128 34.48 -36.37 5.22
N GLN A 129 35.64 -35.92 5.70
CA GLN A 129 36.59 -36.77 6.41
C GLN A 129 35.97 -37.32 7.70
N GLU A 130 35.39 -36.46 8.53
CA GLU A 130 34.74 -36.85 9.78
C GLU A 130 33.58 -37.84 9.53
N LEU A 131 32.72 -37.57 8.53
CA LEU A 131 31.64 -38.48 8.16
C LEU A 131 32.17 -39.83 7.66
N SER A 132 33.29 -39.84 6.93
CA SER A 132 33.98 -41.06 6.51
C SER A 132 34.53 -41.83 7.71
N GLU A 133 35.16 -41.16 8.66
CA GLU A 133 35.70 -41.77 9.88
C GLU A 133 34.60 -42.29 10.82
N ARG A 134 33.53 -41.52 11.03
CA ARG A 134 32.35 -41.96 11.79
C ARG A 134 31.69 -43.17 11.15
N LYS A 135 31.63 -43.23 9.81
CA LYS A 135 31.11 -44.40 9.09
C LYS A 135 32.01 -45.63 9.27
N LYS A 136 33.34 -45.46 9.28
CA LYS A 136 34.29 -46.57 9.54
C LYS A 136 34.10 -47.17 10.94
N CYS A 137 33.75 -46.33 11.91
CA CYS A 137 33.58 -46.74 13.31
C CYS A 137 32.11 -46.90 13.71
N SER A 138 31.15 -46.91 12.77
CA SER A 138 29.71 -46.86 13.09
C SER A 138 29.19 -48.09 13.84
N HIS A 139 29.96 -49.19 13.82
CA HIS A 139 29.65 -50.45 14.50
C HIS A 139 30.62 -50.74 15.66
N ASN A 140 31.55 -49.81 15.95
CA ASN A 140 32.48 -49.97 17.06
C ASN A 140 31.77 -49.51 18.34
N VAL A 141 31.70 -50.40 19.32
CA VAL A 141 31.14 -50.10 20.64
C VAL A 141 32.22 -50.33 21.68
N ILE A 142 32.43 -49.34 22.55
CA ILE A 142 33.29 -49.48 23.72
C ILE A 142 32.38 -49.57 24.93
N VAL A 143 32.39 -50.72 25.59
CA VAL A 143 31.61 -50.96 26.81
C VAL A 143 32.55 -50.76 28.00
N HIS A 144 32.23 -49.78 28.85
CA HIS A 144 32.96 -49.53 30.10
C HIS A 144 32.26 -50.22 31.27
N ALA A 145 33.03 -50.53 32.31
CA ALA A 145 32.52 -51.12 33.56
C ALA A 145 31.82 -52.48 33.40
N LEU A 146 32.19 -53.25 32.36
CA LEU A 146 31.79 -54.65 32.28
C LEU A 146 32.49 -55.43 33.40
N ILE A 147 31.72 -56.15 34.21
CA ILE A 147 32.28 -57.01 35.25
C ILE A 147 32.97 -58.19 34.54
N GLU A 148 34.23 -58.44 34.90
CA GLU A 148 34.99 -59.59 34.38
C GLU A 148 34.39 -60.92 34.87
N SER A 149 34.40 -61.94 34.02
CA SER A 149 33.92 -63.27 34.39
C SER A 149 34.73 -63.86 35.57
N SER A 150 34.02 -64.41 36.55
CA SER A 150 34.60 -65.16 37.67
C SER A 150 34.84 -66.65 37.37
N ALA A 151 34.55 -67.11 36.14
CA ALA A 151 34.70 -68.51 35.78
C ALA A 151 36.17 -68.92 35.62
N THR A 152 36.54 -70.10 36.14
CA THR A 152 37.91 -70.63 36.05
C THR A 152 38.19 -71.37 34.74
N LEU A 153 37.13 -71.85 34.07
CA LEU A 153 37.22 -72.57 32.80
C LEU A 153 37.01 -71.61 31.61
N PRO A 154 37.81 -71.71 30.53
CA PRO A 154 37.71 -70.83 29.37
C PRO A 154 36.32 -70.79 28.71
N ALA A 155 35.61 -71.93 28.67
CA ALA A 155 34.26 -72.01 28.10
C ALA A 155 33.22 -71.23 28.93
N GLY A 156 33.36 -71.24 30.26
CA GLY A 156 32.52 -70.45 31.16
C GLY A 156 32.78 -68.96 30.98
N ARG A 157 34.05 -68.55 30.90
CA ARG A 157 34.43 -67.15 30.67
C ARG A 157 33.87 -66.60 29.36
N LEU A 158 33.96 -67.38 28.29
CA LEU A 158 33.39 -66.99 26.99
C LEU A 158 31.87 -66.83 27.05
N THR A 159 31.18 -67.69 27.80
CA THR A 159 29.72 -67.63 27.93
C THR A 159 29.30 -66.38 28.71
N ASP A 160 29.98 -66.11 29.83
CA ASP A 160 29.76 -64.91 30.63
C ASP A 160 30.05 -63.64 29.82
N ASP A 161 31.18 -63.57 29.12
CA ASP A 161 31.56 -62.39 28.32
C ASP A 161 30.52 -62.10 27.22
N ILE A 162 30.05 -63.13 26.51
CA ILE A 162 29.00 -62.99 25.48
C ILE A 162 27.70 -62.47 26.11
N GLN A 163 27.30 -63.03 27.25
CA GLN A 163 26.06 -62.66 27.92
C GLN A 163 26.13 -61.20 28.42
N HIS A 164 27.21 -60.83 29.09
CA HIS A 164 27.43 -59.48 29.62
C HIS A 164 27.50 -58.43 28.50
N LEU A 165 28.18 -58.74 27.39
CA LEU A 165 28.22 -57.89 26.20
C LEU A 165 26.83 -57.75 25.55
N SER A 166 26.11 -58.86 25.41
CA SER A 166 24.76 -58.88 24.84
C SER A 166 23.81 -58.01 25.66
N ASP A 167 23.79 -58.17 26.97
CA ASP A 167 22.93 -57.41 27.88
C ASP A 167 23.24 -55.91 27.87
N SER A 168 24.51 -55.55 27.66
CA SER A 168 24.96 -54.16 27.57
C SER A 168 24.65 -53.50 26.23
N ILE A 169 24.58 -54.27 25.13
CA ILE A 169 24.42 -53.74 23.76
C ILE A 169 22.96 -53.79 23.28
N LEU A 170 22.15 -54.76 23.73
CA LEU A 170 20.74 -54.90 23.33
C LEU A 170 19.91 -53.62 23.47
N PRO A 171 20.04 -52.83 24.56
CA PRO A 171 19.28 -51.58 24.73
C PRO A 171 19.62 -50.49 23.71
N LEU A 172 20.77 -50.58 23.04
CA LEU A 172 21.24 -49.61 22.04
C LEU A 172 20.68 -49.88 20.64
N TYR A 173 20.07 -51.04 20.41
CA TYR A 173 19.25 -51.31 19.22
C TYR A 173 17.88 -50.60 19.35
N MET A 174 17.90 -49.27 19.43
CA MET A 174 16.70 -48.47 19.19
C MET A 174 16.41 -48.49 17.69
N SER A 175 15.38 -49.22 17.28
CA SER A 175 14.76 -48.97 15.97
C SER A 175 14.31 -47.51 15.94
N LEU A 176 14.65 -46.76 14.89
CA LEU A 176 14.05 -45.45 14.68
C LEU A 176 12.53 -45.59 14.78
N PRO A 177 11.82 -44.63 15.42
CA PRO A 177 10.37 -44.60 15.37
C PRO A 177 9.94 -44.71 13.90
N PRO A 178 8.94 -45.54 13.55
CA PRO A 178 8.46 -45.59 12.19
C PRO A 178 8.04 -44.18 11.79
N ASP A 179 8.53 -43.71 10.63
CA ASP A 179 8.17 -42.42 10.08
C ASP A 179 6.64 -42.26 10.13
N VAL A 180 6.19 -41.25 10.87
CA VAL A 180 4.79 -40.86 10.89
C VAL A 180 4.55 -40.17 9.54
N THR A 181 4.16 -40.97 8.55
CA THR A 181 3.66 -40.52 7.24
C THR A 181 2.46 -39.60 7.38
#